data_AF-A0A0H3ANT0-F1
#
_entry.id   AF-A0A0H3ANT0-F1
#
_cell.length_a   1.000
_cell.length_b   1.000
_cell.length_c   1.000
_cell.angle_alpha   90.00
_cell.angle_beta   90.00
_cell.angle_gamma   90.00
#
_symmetry.space_group_name_H-M   'P 1'
#
loop_
_entity.id
_entity.type
_entity.pdbx_description
1 polymer ?
#
loop_
_entity_poly.entity_id
_entity_poly.type
_entity_poly.pdbx_seq_one_letter_code
_entity_poly.pdbx_strand_id
1 'polypeptide(L)'
;MVLSFSRPSRIFIMVCLTLFFFLAPGLFRQGSTKAQTFIERILKQDAQKAKKYKKRTVQKRSSKRLLAKQAEKPAPQPNIEVKSKPTTPVPVPVPAPRRTEEKAQKEAPAMDEAHEAKPQKDDRIYQVACPALISGDVDGKLLPPIKDGEQCGTHSPLSLTAIGTKEPLRFAHPVTTNCAMAVTLAQWSSAIKKAAKTAYGDDFKITKIGTGSDYQCRRVNGASSGRISEHAFANALDIMSFEFSDGSKTELQSGWNGSDKEKAFWRAVHEASCELFMTVIGPDGDAAHGTNMHLDQGCHGKTCLMRICE
;
A
#
# COMPACT_ATOMS: atom_id res chain seq x y z
N MET A 1 37.56 -46.53 -20.91
CA MET A 1 36.50 -47.52 -20.59
C MET A 1 35.29 -46.77 -20.10
N VAL A 2 34.25 -46.70 -20.94
CA VAL A 2 32.97 -46.05 -20.64
C VAL A 2 32.00 -47.16 -20.22
N LEU A 3 31.46 -47.09 -19.00
CA LEU A 3 30.42 -48.01 -18.54
C LEU A 3 29.07 -47.28 -18.55
N SER A 4 28.24 -47.68 -19.50
CA SER A 4 26.86 -47.27 -19.68
C SER A 4 25.95 -48.07 -18.74
N PHE A 5 25.14 -47.39 -17.93
CA PHE A 5 24.08 -48.02 -17.13
C PHE A 5 22.72 -47.70 -17.76
N SER A 6 22.13 -48.71 -18.39
CA SER A 6 20.76 -48.72 -18.89
C SER A 6 19.79 -49.03 -17.75
N ARG A 7 18.74 -48.24 -17.56
CA ARG A 7 17.63 -48.51 -16.63
C ARG A 7 16.36 -48.90 -17.41
N PRO A 8 15.64 -49.97 -17.02
CA PRO A 8 14.44 -50.40 -17.71
C PRO A 8 13.19 -49.61 -17.27
N SER A 9 12.25 -49.55 -18.21
CA SER A 9 10.99 -48.82 -18.25
C SER A 9 9.98 -49.21 -17.16
N ARG A 10 9.34 -48.21 -16.55
CA ARG A 10 8.22 -48.36 -15.60
C ARG A 10 6.89 -48.34 -16.35
N ILE A 11 6.45 -49.51 -16.80
CA ILE A 11 5.04 -49.81 -17.11
C ILE A 11 4.76 -51.11 -16.36
N PHE A 12 3.58 -51.25 -15.74
CA PHE A 12 3.11 -52.32 -14.84
C PHE A 12 3.34 -52.12 -13.34
N ILE A 13 2.56 -51.22 -12.71
CA ILE A 13 1.94 -51.50 -11.39
C ILE A 13 0.56 -50.81 -11.39
N MET A 14 -0.45 -51.52 -11.90
CA MET A 14 -1.85 -51.25 -11.64
C MET A 14 -2.51 -52.62 -11.49
N VAL A 15 -3.46 -52.74 -10.56
CA VAL A 15 -4.22 -53.95 -10.17
C VAL A 15 -3.62 -54.73 -8.99
N CYS A 16 -4.08 -54.42 -7.76
CA CYS A 16 -4.53 -55.38 -6.74
C CYS A 16 -4.82 -54.65 -5.43
N LEU A 17 -6.07 -54.17 -5.23
CA LEU A 17 -6.60 -53.84 -3.90
C LEU A 17 -8.13 -53.76 -3.94
N THR A 18 -8.75 -54.87 -4.31
CA THR A 18 -10.18 -55.11 -4.12
C THR A 18 -10.35 -56.56 -3.67
N LEU A 19 -10.42 -56.79 -2.35
CA LEU A 19 -11.06 -57.94 -1.67
C LEU A 19 -10.63 -57.98 -0.21
N PHE A 20 -11.29 -57.21 0.64
CA PHE A 20 -11.43 -57.50 2.08
C PHE A 20 -12.74 -56.87 2.55
N PHE A 21 -13.84 -57.46 2.12
CA PHE A 21 -15.16 -57.31 2.74
C PHE A 21 -15.59 -58.71 3.18
N PHE A 22 -16.31 -58.78 4.30
CA PHE A 22 -16.83 -59.96 5.02
C PHE A 22 -15.91 -60.54 6.11
N LEU A 23 -16.04 -59.99 7.34
CA LEU A 23 -16.53 -60.71 8.54
C LEU A 23 -16.34 -59.85 9.81
N ALA A 24 -17.39 -59.15 10.26
CA ALA A 24 -17.63 -58.81 11.68
C ALA A 24 -18.98 -58.06 11.81
N PRO A 25 -20.08 -58.70 12.23
CA PRO A 25 -21.30 -57.99 12.60
C PRO A 25 -21.25 -57.61 14.08
N GLY A 26 -21.33 -56.30 14.34
CA GLY A 26 -21.77 -55.76 15.63
C GLY A 26 -20.67 -55.19 16.51
N LEU A 27 -20.38 -53.88 16.38
CA LEU A 27 -19.90 -53.02 17.48
C LEU A 27 -19.74 -51.54 17.06
N PHE A 28 -20.69 -50.93 16.34
CA PHE A 28 -20.69 -49.47 16.17
C PHE A 28 -22.11 -48.91 16.07
N ARG A 29 -22.79 -48.79 17.20
CA ARG A 29 -24.06 -48.04 17.28
C ARG A 29 -24.16 -47.25 18.58
N GLN A 30 -23.22 -46.33 18.82
CA GLN A 30 -23.37 -45.36 19.92
C GLN A 30 -22.60 -44.02 19.77
N GLY A 31 -22.13 -43.66 18.56
CA GLY A 31 -21.41 -42.39 18.31
C GLY A 31 -22.22 -41.26 17.65
N SER A 32 -23.41 -41.53 17.10
CA SER A 32 -24.05 -40.62 16.13
C SER A 32 -24.88 -39.47 16.74
N THR A 33 -25.38 -39.59 17.97
CA THR A 33 -26.32 -38.61 18.54
C THR A 33 -25.65 -37.36 19.11
N LYS A 34 -24.40 -37.45 19.56
CA LYS A 34 -23.63 -36.29 20.10
C LYS A 34 -23.09 -35.37 18.99
N ALA A 35 -22.72 -35.92 17.83
CA ALA A 35 -22.24 -35.12 16.70
C ALA A 35 -23.39 -34.35 16.01
N GLN A 36 -24.56 -34.98 15.85
CA GLN A 36 -25.74 -34.33 15.26
C GLN A 36 -26.25 -33.17 16.13
N THR A 37 -26.20 -33.28 17.46
CA THR A 37 -26.61 -32.20 18.38
C THR A 37 -25.64 -31.02 18.41
N PHE A 38 -24.35 -31.23 18.10
CA PHE A 38 -23.36 -30.17 18.02
C PHE A 38 -23.49 -29.34 16.74
N ILE A 39 -23.69 -30.00 15.59
CA ILE A 39 -23.92 -29.32 14.30
C ILE A 39 -25.21 -28.48 14.36
N GLU A 40 -26.29 -29.01 14.94
CA GLU A 40 -27.52 -28.24 15.15
C GLU A 40 -27.31 -26.98 16.00
N ARG A 41 -26.45 -27.03 17.03
CA ARG A 41 -26.14 -25.87 17.86
C ARG A 41 -25.36 -24.80 17.09
N ILE A 42 -24.40 -25.20 16.26
CA ILE A 42 -23.64 -24.27 15.41
C ILE A 42 -24.58 -23.59 14.40
N LEU A 43 -25.40 -24.36 13.69
CA LEU A 43 -26.34 -23.81 12.72
C LEU A 43 -27.37 -22.85 13.36
N LYS A 44 -27.84 -23.15 14.58
CA LYS A 44 -28.72 -22.25 15.34
C LYS A 44 -28.01 -20.98 15.79
N GLN A 45 -26.75 -21.05 16.21
CA GLN A 45 -25.95 -19.87 16.56
C GLN A 45 -25.69 -18.96 15.36
N ASP A 46 -25.37 -19.52 14.19
CA ASP A 46 -25.12 -18.74 12.98
C ASP A 46 -26.40 -18.09 12.44
N ALA A 47 -27.54 -18.78 12.51
CA ALA A 47 -28.84 -18.20 12.18
C ALA A 47 -29.21 -17.02 13.11
N GLN A 48 -28.88 -17.09 14.41
CA GLN A 48 -29.09 -15.99 15.35
C GLN A 48 -28.15 -14.81 15.09
N LYS A 49 -26.88 -15.06 14.76
CA LYS A 49 -25.91 -14.02 14.37
C LYS A 49 -26.34 -13.31 13.09
N ALA A 50 -26.79 -14.04 12.07
CA ALA A 50 -27.29 -13.48 10.82
C ALA A 50 -28.52 -12.58 11.03
N LYS A 51 -29.46 -13.00 11.90
CA LYS A 51 -30.61 -12.17 12.28
C LYS A 51 -30.19 -10.89 13.02
N LYS A 52 -29.21 -10.97 13.92
CA LYS A 52 -28.66 -9.81 14.66
C LYS A 52 -27.93 -8.83 13.73
N TYR A 53 -27.18 -9.35 12.76
CA TYR A 53 -26.52 -8.54 11.73
C TYR A 53 -27.55 -7.80 10.88
N LYS A 54 -28.55 -8.50 10.34
CA LYS A 54 -29.63 -7.90 9.53
C LYS A 54 -30.39 -6.80 10.29
N LYS A 55 -30.67 -7.00 11.59
CA LYS A 55 -31.33 -6.00 12.45
C LYS A 55 -30.47 -4.74 12.63
N ARG A 56 -29.16 -4.89 12.83
CA ARG A 56 -28.21 -3.76 12.92
C ARG A 56 -28.11 -2.97 11.61
N THR A 57 -28.10 -3.65 10.46
CA THR A 57 -28.03 -2.99 9.15
C THR A 57 -29.28 -2.17 8.83
N VAL A 58 -30.47 -2.70 9.19
CA VAL A 58 -31.74 -1.98 9.04
C VAL A 58 -31.80 -0.75 9.96
N GLN A 59 -31.32 -0.87 11.20
CA GLN A 59 -31.28 0.25 12.13
C GLN A 59 -30.30 1.35 11.68
N LYS A 60 -29.12 0.98 11.16
CA LYS A 60 -28.15 1.94 10.59
C LYS A 60 -28.70 2.68 9.36
N ARG A 61 -29.44 1.99 8.48
CA ARG A 61 -30.13 2.62 7.33
C ARG A 61 -31.25 3.56 7.77
N SER A 62 -32.02 3.20 8.80
CA SER A 62 -33.09 4.05 9.34
C SER A 62 -32.53 5.34 9.97
N SER A 63 -31.48 5.23 10.80
CA SER A 63 -30.82 6.40 11.40
C SER A 63 -30.19 7.32 10.34
N LYS A 64 -29.59 6.76 9.28
CA LYS A 64 -29.04 7.58 8.16
C LYS A 64 -30.14 8.31 7.38
N ARG A 65 -31.33 7.71 7.25
CA ARG A 65 -32.49 8.34 6.59
C ARG A 65 -33.15 9.43 7.45
N LEU A 66 -33.16 9.26 8.78
CA LEU A 66 -33.60 10.29 9.73
C LEU A 66 -32.67 11.50 9.76
N LEU A 67 -31.35 11.28 9.71
CA LEU A 67 -30.35 12.36 9.62
C LEU A 67 -30.43 13.13 8.29
N ALA A 68 -30.68 12.44 7.17
CA ALA A 68 -30.86 13.10 5.87
C ALA A 68 -32.11 13.99 5.81
N LYS A 69 -33.18 13.65 6.56
CA LYS A 69 -34.44 14.40 6.55
C LYS A 69 -34.40 15.68 7.42
N GLN A 70 -33.37 15.85 8.25
CA GLN A 70 -33.16 17.06 9.05
C GLN A 70 -32.28 18.11 8.36
N ALA A 71 -31.69 17.80 7.20
CA ALA A 71 -30.76 18.69 6.49
C ALA A 71 -31.40 19.52 5.35
N GLU A 72 -32.72 19.47 5.16
CA GLU A 72 -33.39 20.15 4.05
C GLU A 72 -34.21 21.35 4.54
N LYS A 73 -33.55 22.51 4.70
CA LYS A 73 -34.19 23.83 4.67
C LYS A 73 -33.25 24.81 3.95
N PRO A 74 -33.66 25.45 2.84
CA PRO A 74 -32.78 26.36 2.11
C PRO A 74 -32.66 27.71 2.83
N ALA A 75 -31.44 28.23 2.93
CA ALA A 75 -31.19 29.63 3.32
C ALA A 75 -31.29 30.55 2.08
N PRO A 76 -31.81 31.79 2.21
CA PRO A 76 -31.95 32.71 1.08
C PRO A 76 -30.61 33.38 0.74
N GLN A 77 -30.32 33.51 -0.56
CA GLN A 77 -29.15 34.23 -1.08
C GLN A 77 -29.45 35.73 -1.22
N PRO A 78 -28.52 36.65 -0.87
CA PRO A 78 -28.61 38.03 -1.30
C PRO A 78 -27.91 38.23 -2.64
N ASN A 79 -28.62 38.88 -3.56
CA ASN A 79 -28.14 39.36 -4.84
C ASN A 79 -27.39 40.68 -4.64
N ILE A 80 -26.12 40.79 -5.06
CA ILE A 80 -25.46 42.09 -5.24
C ILE A 80 -24.77 42.14 -6.60
N GLU A 81 -25.26 43.11 -7.37
CA GLU A 81 -24.87 43.53 -8.70
C GLU A 81 -23.46 44.14 -8.73
N VAL A 82 -22.61 43.65 -9.64
CA VAL A 82 -21.24 44.14 -9.84
C VAL A 82 -21.25 45.22 -10.93
N LYS A 83 -20.87 46.45 -10.55
CA LYS A 83 -20.39 47.49 -11.49
C LYS A 83 -18.89 47.71 -11.31
N SER A 84 -18.22 47.83 -12.43
CA SER A 84 -16.76 47.83 -12.64
C SER A 84 -16.20 49.25 -12.81
N LYS A 85 -14.98 49.50 -12.29
CA LYS A 85 -13.76 49.96 -13.02
C LYS A 85 -12.61 50.37 -12.07
N PRO A 86 -11.35 50.46 -12.56
CA PRO A 86 -10.12 50.17 -11.82
C PRO A 86 -9.25 51.40 -11.51
N THR A 87 -8.27 51.27 -10.60
CA THR A 87 -7.15 52.24 -10.48
C THR A 87 -5.87 51.57 -9.94
N THR A 88 -4.76 52.01 -10.52
CA THR A 88 -3.34 51.59 -10.47
C THR A 88 -2.56 51.88 -9.16
N PRO A 89 -1.34 51.32 -8.98
CA PRO A 89 -0.56 51.37 -7.73
C PRO A 89 0.66 52.33 -7.78
N VAL A 90 1.00 53.02 -6.67
CA VAL A 90 2.32 53.66 -6.42
C VAL A 90 2.52 53.90 -4.89
N PRO A 91 3.71 54.26 -4.33
CA PRO A 91 4.66 53.36 -3.67
C PRO A 91 5.11 53.79 -2.23
N VAL A 92 6.00 52.98 -1.64
CA VAL A 92 6.69 53.11 -0.33
C VAL A 92 7.58 54.37 -0.23
N PRO A 93 7.71 55.03 0.95
CA PRO A 93 8.75 56.03 1.19
C PRO A 93 9.96 55.49 1.99
N VAL A 94 11.15 55.89 1.53
CA VAL A 94 12.46 55.77 2.20
C VAL A 94 12.80 57.11 2.88
N PRO A 95 13.49 57.14 4.04
CA PRO A 95 14.27 58.29 4.45
C PRO A 95 15.79 58.04 4.34
N ALA A 96 16.51 59.09 3.93
CA ALA A 96 17.96 59.15 3.70
C ALA A 96 18.70 59.84 4.90
N PRO A 97 20.02 60.15 4.84
CA PRO A 97 21.01 59.75 5.85
C PRO A 97 21.43 60.87 6.82
N ARG A 98 22.07 60.50 7.94
CA ARG A 98 22.84 61.45 8.77
C ARG A 98 24.27 60.97 9.01
N ARG A 99 25.18 61.91 8.82
CA ARG A 99 26.64 61.83 8.80
C ARG A 99 27.23 61.75 10.21
N THR A 100 28.23 60.88 10.36
CA THR A 100 29.34 60.73 11.33
C THR A 100 29.45 61.68 12.53
N GLU A 101 29.70 61.09 13.70
CA GLU A 101 30.80 61.53 14.59
C GLU A 101 31.65 60.32 14.98
N GLU A 102 32.93 60.46 14.70
CA GLU A 102 34.03 59.55 14.97
C GLU A 102 34.53 59.79 16.40
N LYS A 103 34.66 58.73 17.20
CA LYS A 103 35.59 58.73 18.34
C LYS A 103 36.37 57.43 18.35
N ALA A 104 37.57 57.51 17.81
CA ALA A 104 38.60 56.50 17.92
C ALA A 104 38.96 56.24 19.39
N GLN A 105 39.03 54.96 19.78
CA GLN A 105 39.91 54.51 20.86
C GLN A 105 40.27 53.03 20.68
N LYS A 106 41.46 52.85 20.09
CA LYS A 106 42.52 51.85 20.37
C LYS A 106 42.14 50.36 20.48
N GLU A 107 42.64 49.62 19.50
CA GLU A 107 42.88 48.18 19.52
C GLU A 107 43.76 47.74 20.71
N ALA A 108 43.48 46.54 21.22
CA ALA A 108 44.49 45.58 21.62
C ALA A 108 44.19 44.27 20.88
N PRO A 109 45.20 43.57 20.33
CA PRO A 109 44.98 42.42 19.46
C PRO A 109 44.64 41.20 20.30
N ALA A 110 43.42 40.69 20.18
CA ALA A 110 43.14 39.32 20.57
C ALA A 110 43.74 38.43 19.49
N MET A 111 44.74 37.64 19.89
CA MET A 111 45.40 36.66 19.04
C MET A 111 44.34 35.74 18.42
N ASP A 112 44.31 35.76 17.10
CA ASP A 112 43.48 34.91 16.25
C ASP A 112 44.00 33.48 16.39
N GLU A 113 43.52 32.74 17.40
CA GLU A 113 43.64 31.29 17.38
C GLU A 113 42.64 30.77 16.35
N ALA A 114 43.11 30.77 15.10
CA ALA A 114 42.60 29.92 14.04
C ALA A 114 42.60 28.48 14.57
N HIS A 115 41.49 28.10 15.21
CA HIS A 115 41.14 26.72 15.42
C HIS A 115 40.90 26.15 14.03
N GLU A 116 41.97 25.60 13.46
CA GLU A 116 41.94 24.78 12.27
C GLU A 116 40.90 23.69 12.53
N ALA A 117 39.70 23.87 11.94
CA ALA A 117 38.60 22.96 12.13
C ALA A 117 39.06 21.60 11.63
N LYS A 118 39.27 20.66 12.56
CA LYS A 118 39.66 19.29 12.22
C LYS A 118 38.73 18.81 11.11
N PRO A 119 39.25 18.19 10.03
CA PRO A 119 38.41 17.65 8.98
C PRO A 119 37.34 16.78 9.65
N GLN A 120 36.06 17.15 9.48
CA GLN A 120 34.97 16.30 9.93
C GLN A 120 35.19 14.95 9.25
N LYS A 121 35.49 13.92 10.04
CA LYS A 121 35.54 12.56 9.50
C LYS A 121 34.14 12.27 8.98
N ASP A 122 34.03 11.91 7.71
CA ASP A 122 32.78 11.40 7.17
C ASP A 122 32.29 10.28 8.08
N ASP A 123 31.20 10.54 8.79
CA ASP A 123 30.59 9.56 9.68
C ASP A 123 30.19 8.36 8.82
N ARG A 124 30.72 7.18 9.17
CA ARG A 124 30.40 5.94 8.45
C ARG A 124 28.89 5.68 8.55
N ILE A 125 28.21 5.74 7.41
CA ILE A 125 26.77 5.44 7.31
C ILE A 125 26.59 3.92 7.19
N TYR A 126 26.06 3.27 8.23
CA TYR A 126 25.75 1.84 8.21
C TYR A 126 24.33 1.60 7.73
N GLN A 127 24.13 1.07 6.52
CA GLN A 127 22.80 0.73 6.00
C GLN A 127 22.58 -0.78 5.98
N VAL A 128 21.34 -1.20 6.19
CA VAL A 128 20.95 -2.61 6.14
C VAL A 128 20.73 -3.01 4.69
N ALA A 129 21.40 -4.09 4.26
CA ALA A 129 21.23 -4.61 2.91
C ALA A 129 19.84 -5.27 2.74
N CYS A 130 19.30 -5.25 1.53
CA CYS A 130 17.99 -5.84 1.25
C CYS A 130 18.09 -7.18 0.51
N PRO A 131 17.58 -8.29 1.09
CA PRO A 131 17.62 -9.59 0.43
C PRO A 131 16.94 -9.62 -0.94
N ALA A 132 15.79 -8.94 -1.10
CA ALA A 132 15.09 -8.89 -2.38
C ALA A 132 15.94 -8.24 -3.50
N LEU A 133 16.75 -7.24 -3.14
CA LEU A 133 17.66 -6.60 -4.10
C LEU A 133 18.86 -7.51 -4.42
N ILE A 134 19.45 -8.15 -3.40
CA ILE A 134 20.62 -9.03 -3.56
C ILE A 134 20.26 -10.26 -4.41
N SER A 135 19.08 -10.84 -4.17
CA SER A 135 18.61 -12.04 -4.87
C SER A 135 18.06 -11.76 -6.27
N GLY A 136 17.91 -10.49 -6.65
CA GLY A 136 17.30 -10.09 -7.93
C GLY A 136 15.78 -10.26 -7.98
N ASP A 137 15.11 -10.35 -6.82
CA ASP A 137 13.64 -10.37 -6.73
C ASP A 137 13.03 -9.01 -7.08
N VAL A 138 13.83 -7.95 -6.98
CA VAL A 138 13.52 -6.60 -7.44
C VAL A 138 14.72 -6.00 -8.16
N ASP A 139 14.47 -5.14 -9.14
CA ASP A 139 15.50 -4.31 -9.77
C ASP A 139 15.50 -2.94 -9.09
N GLY A 140 16.67 -2.45 -8.68
CA GLY A 140 16.80 -1.15 -8.03
C GLY A 140 18.20 -0.87 -7.48
N LYS A 141 18.27 0.07 -6.56
CA LYS A 141 19.51 0.43 -5.84
C LYS A 141 19.22 0.94 -4.43
N LEU A 142 20.21 0.80 -3.55
CA LEU A 142 20.21 1.47 -2.25
C LEU A 142 20.41 2.98 -2.46
N LEU A 143 19.70 3.78 -1.67
CA LEU A 143 19.82 5.24 -1.62
C LEU A 143 20.46 5.68 -0.30
N PRO A 144 21.06 6.88 -0.23
CA PRO A 144 21.49 7.47 1.04
C PRO A 144 20.32 7.59 2.04
N PRO A 145 20.57 7.53 3.37
CA PRO A 145 19.51 7.71 4.36
C PRO A 145 18.72 9.00 4.13
N ILE A 146 17.41 8.90 4.21
CA ILE A 146 16.51 10.05 4.16
C ILE A 146 16.27 10.53 5.58
N LYS A 147 16.54 11.81 5.84
CA LYS A 147 16.19 12.53 7.07
C LYS A 147 15.39 13.76 6.67
N ASP A 148 14.12 13.80 7.06
CA ASP A 148 13.18 14.82 6.62
C ASP A 148 12.41 15.33 7.83
N GLY A 149 12.99 16.31 8.50
CA GLY A 149 12.54 16.74 9.82
C GLY A 149 12.72 15.66 10.90
N GLU A 150 11.99 15.83 12.00
CA GLU A 150 12.15 14.98 13.20
C GLU A 150 11.34 13.68 13.15
N GLN A 151 10.29 13.64 12.33
CA GLN A 151 9.28 12.55 12.36
C GLN A 151 9.30 11.67 11.11
N CYS A 152 10.03 12.06 10.06
CA CYS A 152 10.05 11.35 8.78
C CYS A 152 11.48 10.98 8.39
N GLY A 153 11.59 9.86 7.68
CA GLY A 153 12.86 9.38 7.17
C GLY A 153 12.93 7.89 7.12
N THR A 154 13.97 7.41 6.45
CA THR A 154 14.27 5.98 6.35
C THR A 154 15.78 5.80 6.26
N HIS A 155 16.29 4.87 7.04
CA HIS A 155 17.73 4.68 7.19
C HIS A 155 18.36 3.91 6.03
N SER A 156 17.59 3.03 5.37
CA SER A 156 18.06 2.21 4.25
C SER A 156 17.02 2.21 3.11
N PRO A 157 16.79 3.39 2.49
CA PRO A 157 15.86 3.51 1.38
C PRO A 157 16.37 2.80 0.13
N LEU A 158 15.44 2.34 -0.68
CA LEU A 158 15.66 1.74 -1.98
C LEU A 158 14.97 2.59 -3.04
N SER A 159 15.62 2.74 -4.19
CA SER A 159 14.97 3.17 -5.43
C SER A 159 14.72 1.93 -6.27
N LEU A 160 13.46 1.52 -6.42
CA LEU A 160 13.08 0.35 -7.22
C LEU A 160 12.58 0.75 -8.59
N THR A 161 13.02 0.03 -9.61
CA THR A 161 12.57 0.19 -10.99
C THR A 161 11.69 -0.96 -11.47
N ALA A 162 11.77 -2.12 -10.82
CA ALA A 162 10.95 -3.27 -11.16
C ALA A 162 10.82 -4.29 -10.03
N ILE A 163 9.82 -5.16 -10.15
CA ILE A 163 9.52 -6.22 -9.17
C ILE A 163 9.25 -7.56 -9.85
N GLY A 164 9.69 -8.64 -9.19
CA GLY A 164 9.56 -10.01 -9.66
C GLY A 164 10.69 -10.45 -10.60
N THR A 165 10.97 -11.76 -10.61
CA THR A 165 12.10 -12.35 -11.35
C THR A 165 11.74 -12.79 -12.78
N LYS A 166 10.57 -13.39 -12.97
CA LYS A 166 10.09 -13.87 -14.28
C LYS A 166 9.15 -12.85 -14.90
N GLU A 167 9.53 -12.30 -16.05
CA GLU A 167 8.82 -11.19 -16.72
C GLU A 167 8.60 -10.02 -15.75
N PRO A 168 9.67 -9.36 -15.26
CA PRO A 168 9.57 -8.35 -14.21
C PRO A 168 8.59 -7.24 -14.56
N LEU A 169 7.81 -6.78 -13.58
CA LEU A 169 6.89 -5.65 -13.76
C LEU A 169 7.66 -4.36 -13.52
N ARG A 170 7.73 -3.49 -14.52
CA ARG A 170 8.42 -2.20 -14.41
C ARG A 170 7.51 -1.18 -13.72
N PHE A 171 8.07 -0.31 -12.91
CA PHE A 171 7.36 0.91 -12.52
C PHE A 171 7.47 1.95 -13.64
N ALA A 172 6.46 2.79 -13.78
CA ALA A 172 6.48 3.88 -14.76
C ALA A 172 7.62 4.87 -14.46
N HIS A 173 7.93 5.08 -13.18
CA HIS A 173 9.09 5.81 -12.68
C HIS A 173 9.70 5.03 -11.51
N PRO A 174 11.00 5.22 -11.20
CA PRO A 174 11.58 4.61 -10.01
C PRO A 174 10.83 5.05 -8.74
N VAL A 175 10.52 4.11 -7.85
CA VAL A 175 9.81 4.37 -6.59
C VAL A 175 10.74 4.27 -5.40
N THR A 176 10.58 5.17 -4.44
CA THR A 176 11.34 5.18 -3.19
C THR A 176 10.61 4.37 -2.13
N THR A 177 11.24 3.29 -1.67
CA THR A 177 10.64 2.39 -0.69
C THR A 177 11.69 1.85 0.30
N ASN A 178 11.29 0.94 1.19
CA ASN A 178 12.20 0.23 2.10
C ASN A 178 12.25 -1.27 1.76
N CYS A 179 13.09 -2.02 2.47
CA CYS A 179 13.26 -3.44 2.16
C CYS A 179 12.01 -4.29 2.46
N ALA A 180 11.23 -3.96 3.49
CA ALA A 180 10.01 -4.71 3.80
C ALA A 180 9.01 -4.62 2.63
N MET A 181 8.79 -3.41 2.13
CA MET A 181 7.98 -3.19 0.94
C MET A 181 8.56 -3.87 -0.30
N ALA A 182 9.88 -3.81 -0.53
CA ALA A 182 10.52 -4.46 -1.67
C ALA A 182 10.26 -5.99 -1.70
N VAL A 183 10.40 -6.65 -0.54
CA VAL A 183 10.12 -8.09 -0.40
C VAL A 183 8.64 -8.38 -0.69
N THR A 184 7.72 -7.63 -0.08
CA THR A 184 6.28 -7.87 -0.30
C THR A 184 5.88 -7.60 -1.75
N LEU A 185 6.38 -6.53 -2.37
CA LEU A 185 6.08 -6.19 -3.76
C LEU A 185 6.58 -7.28 -4.72
N ALA A 186 7.77 -7.85 -4.47
CA ALA A 186 8.27 -8.97 -5.26
C ALA A 186 7.31 -10.17 -5.23
N GLN A 187 6.79 -10.51 -4.04
CA GLN A 187 5.79 -11.58 -3.88
C GLN A 187 4.46 -11.22 -4.56
N TRP A 188 3.99 -10.00 -4.33
CA TRP A 188 2.75 -9.46 -4.89
C TRP A 188 2.72 -9.46 -6.42
N SER A 189 3.88 -9.26 -7.07
CA SER A 189 4.01 -9.28 -8.53
C SER A 189 3.44 -10.56 -9.17
N SER A 190 3.56 -11.71 -8.50
CA SER A 190 3.03 -12.98 -8.99
C SER A 190 1.50 -13.04 -8.86
N ALA A 191 0.96 -12.48 -7.78
CA ALA A 191 -0.48 -12.47 -7.53
C ALA A 191 -1.22 -11.58 -8.53
N ILE A 192 -0.69 -10.39 -8.84
CA ILE A 192 -1.33 -9.48 -9.82
C ILE A 192 -1.20 -9.98 -11.26
N LYS A 193 -0.11 -10.68 -11.61
CA LYS A 193 -0.01 -11.38 -12.91
C LYS A 193 -1.09 -12.44 -13.04
N LYS A 194 -1.36 -13.20 -11.97
CA LYS A 194 -2.45 -14.18 -11.95
C LYS A 194 -3.81 -13.48 -12.08
N ALA A 195 -4.03 -12.37 -11.39
CA ALA A 195 -5.26 -11.59 -11.51
C ALA A 195 -5.50 -11.09 -12.94
N ALA A 196 -4.46 -10.59 -13.62
CA ALA A 196 -4.54 -10.16 -15.02
C ALA A 196 -4.96 -11.32 -15.94
N LYS A 197 -4.32 -12.49 -15.79
CA LYS A 197 -4.66 -13.69 -16.56
C LYS A 197 -6.11 -14.13 -16.35
N THR A 198 -6.59 -14.09 -15.11
CA THR A 198 -7.96 -14.48 -14.79
C THR A 198 -8.98 -13.51 -15.39
N ALA A 199 -8.72 -12.20 -15.35
CA ALA A 199 -9.67 -11.19 -15.82
C ALA A 199 -9.63 -10.97 -17.35
N TYR A 200 -8.46 -11.06 -17.97
CA TYR A 200 -8.25 -10.69 -19.37
C TYR A 200 -7.81 -11.84 -20.28
N GLY A 201 -7.31 -12.95 -19.72
CA GLY A 201 -6.79 -14.10 -20.47
C GLY A 201 -5.26 -14.20 -20.45
N ASP A 202 -4.72 -15.33 -20.91
CA ASP A 202 -3.29 -15.65 -20.80
C ASP A 202 -2.36 -14.75 -21.62
N ASP A 203 -2.87 -14.12 -22.68
CA ASP A 203 -2.12 -13.23 -23.57
C ASP A 203 -1.93 -11.83 -22.96
N PHE A 204 -2.69 -11.48 -21.92
CA PHE A 204 -2.63 -10.16 -21.27
C PHE A 204 -1.63 -10.18 -20.12
N LYS A 205 -0.42 -9.68 -20.39
CA LYS A 205 0.65 -9.55 -19.39
C LYS A 205 0.76 -8.10 -18.95
N ILE A 206 0.81 -7.87 -17.64
CA ILE A 206 1.18 -6.55 -17.11
C ILE A 206 2.65 -6.30 -17.45
N THR A 207 2.96 -5.12 -17.98
CA THR A 207 4.33 -4.70 -18.31
C THR A 207 4.79 -3.52 -17.47
N LYS A 208 3.86 -2.62 -17.12
CA LYS A 208 4.14 -1.40 -16.36
C LYS A 208 3.12 -1.16 -15.26
N ILE A 209 3.59 -0.64 -14.14
CA ILE A 209 2.78 -0.21 -13.00
C ILE A 209 2.89 1.31 -12.90
N GLY A 210 1.77 2.01 -13.00
CA GLY A 210 1.69 3.43 -12.69
C GLY A 210 1.38 3.64 -11.22
N THR A 211 2.19 4.46 -10.56
CA THR A 211 2.16 4.70 -9.12
C THR A 211 1.84 6.17 -8.82
N GLY A 212 1.25 6.39 -7.64
CA GLY A 212 1.05 7.70 -7.03
C GLY A 212 2.19 8.02 -6.07
N SER A 213 1.86 8.34 -4.82
CA SER A 213 2.86 8.64 -3.78
C SER A 213 3.69 7.40 -3.42
N ASP A 214 4.99 7.60 -3.21
CA ASP A 214 5.94 6.62 -2.70
C ASP A 214 6.52 7.09 -1.35
N TYR A 215 7.69 7.73 -1.30
CA TYR A 215 8.13 8.44 -0.12
C TYR A 215 7.52 9.85 -0.09
N GLN A 216 6.82 10.17 0.99
CA GLN A 216 6.31 11.52 1.21
C GLN A 216 6.15 11.77 2.71
N CYS A 217 6.88 12.76 3.25
CA CYS A 217 6.73 13.17 4.64
C CYS A 217 5.41 13.92 4.82
N ARG A 218 4.39 13.21 5.33
CA ARG A 218 3.09 13.76 5.66
C ARG A 218 2.40 12.95 6.75
N ARG A 219 1.36 13.53 7.34
CA ARG A 219 0.39 12.80 8.14
C ARG A 219 -0.56 12.00 7.26
N VAL A 220 -1.27 11.06 7.89
CA VAL A 220 -2.35 10.31 7.24
C VAL A 220 -3.35 11.28 6.61
N ASN A 221 -3.73 11.01 5.36
CA ASN A 221 -4.64 11.82 4.53
C ASN A 221 -4.25 13.31 4.43
N GLY A 222 -2.97 13.67 4.65
CA GLY A 222 -2.50 15.05 4.60
C GLY A 222 -3.00 15.93 5.74
N ALA A 223 -3.48 15.32 6.83
CA ALA A 223 -4.03 16.06 7.97
C ALA A 223 -2.98 16.96 8.66
N SER A 224 -3.44 18.05 9.29
CA SER A 224 -2.55 18.95 10.05
C SER A 224 -2.08 18.35 11.38
N SER A 225 -2.79 17.37 11.93
CA SER A 225 -2.48 16.69 13.18
C SER A 225 -2.77 15.19 13.10
N GLY A 226 -2.34 14.41 14.11
CA GLY A 226 -2.57 12.97 14.17
C GLY A 226 -1.37 12.13 13.71
N ARG A 227 -1.63 10.89 13.29
CA ARG A 227 -0.58 9.90 12.96
C ARG A 227 0.22 10.30 11.72
N ILE A 228 1.51 10.01 11.74
CA ILE A 228 2.38 10.06 10.56
C ILE A 228 2.01 8.90 9.62
N SER A 229 2.03 9.16 8.31
CA SER A 229 1.74 8.15 7.29
C SER A 229 2.92 7.22 7.08
N GLU A 230 2.67 5.97 6.69
CA GLU A 230 3.73 5.02 6.32
C GLU A 230 4.56 5.47 5.09
N HIS A 231 4.03 6.36 4.24
CA HIS A 231 4.81 7.02 3.18
C HIS A 231 6.01 7.80 3.75
N ALA A 232 5.90 8.36 4.96
CA ALA A 232 6.98 9.10 5.60
C ALA A 232 8.17 8.23 6.02
N PHE A 233 8.02 6.90 5.94
CA PHE A 233 9.04 5.90 6.26
C PHE A 233 9.44 5.07 5.03
N ALA A 234 9.03 5.51 3.83
CA ALA A 234 9.14 4.76 2.58
C ALA A 234 8.50 3.36 2.70
N ASN A 235 7.50 3.22 3.57
CA ASN A 235 6.86 1.96 3.94
C ASN A 235 5.46 1.81 3.33
N ALA A 236 5.16 2.63 2.31
CA ALA A 236 3.92 2.62 1.58
C ALA A 236 4.12 2.95 0.10
N LEU A 237 3.16 2.55 -0.73
CA LEU A 237 3.10 2.84 -2.15
C LEU A 237 1.65 2.92 -2.62
N ASP A 238 1.34 3.95 -3.40
CA ASP A 238 0.02 4.13 -4.01
C ASP A 238 0.03 3.56 -5.44
N ILE A 239 -0.88 2.62 -5.75
CA ILE A 239 -1.03 2.03 -7.08
C ILE A 239 -2.17 2.72 -7.83
N MET A 240 -1.91 3.19 -9.05
CA MET A 240 -2.90 3.96 -9.83
C MET A 240 -3.31 3.26 -11.13
N SER A 241 -2.41 2.53 -11.78
CA SER A 241 -2.70 1.94 -13.10
C SER A 241 -1.78 0.78 -13.46
N PHE A 242 -2.20 0.03 -14.48
CA PHE A 242 -1.40 -0.98 -15.14
C PHE A 242 -1.44 -0.82 -16.65
N GLU A 243 -0.30 -1.04 -17.30
CA GLU A 243 -0.16 -1.15 -18.75
C GLU A 243 0.06 -2.62 -19.11
N PHE A 244 -0.57 -3.08 -20.18
CA PHE A 244 -0.48 -4.45 -20.66
C PHE A 244 0.44 -4.59 -21.88
N SER A 245 0.77 -5.82 -22.24
CA SER A 245 1.67 -6.16 -23.35
C SER A 245 1.18 -5.74 -24.73
N ASP A 246 -0.12 -5.48 -24.89
CA ASP A 246 -0.71 -4.95 -26.13
C ASP A 246 -0.73 -3.41 -26.18
N GLY A 247 -0.19 -2.74 -25.15
CA GLY A 247 -0.17 -1.29 -25.01
C GLY A 247 -1.46 -0.69 -24.42
N SER A 248 -2.48 -1.51 -24.16
CA SER A 248 -3.68 -1.04 -23.45
C SER A 248 -3.37 -0.75 -21.98
N LYS A 249 -4.18 0.13 -21.36
CA LYS A 249 -4.02 0.58 -19.98
C LYS A 249 -5.32 0.46 -19.22
N THR A 250 -5.26 0.08 -17.95
CA THR A 250 -6.36 0.23 -16.99
C THR A 250 -5.92 1.14 -15.84
N GLU A 251 -6.81 2.04 -15.44
CA GLU A 251 -6.60 2.96 -14.32
C GLU A 251 -7.58 2.62 -13.21
N LEU A 252 -7.15 2.73 -11.95
CA LEU A 252 -7.99 2.38 -10.80
C LEU A 252 -9.26 3.23 -10.77
N GLN A 253 -9.12 4.55 -10.97
CA GLN A 253 -10.23 5.50 -10.87
C GLN A 253 -11.40 5.12 -11.80
N SER A 254 -11.13 4.84 -13.07
CA SER A 254 -12.14 4.49 -14.07
C SER A 254 -12.50 3.00 -14.00
N GLY A 255 -11.51 2.13 -13.80
CA GLY A 255 -11.69 0.68 -13.79
C GLY A 255 -12.45 0.15 -12.56
N TRP A 256 -12.40 0.85 -11.43
CA TRP A 256 -13.05 0.40 -10.19
C TRP A 256 -14.57 0.20 -10.31
N ASN A 257 -15.21 1.02 -11.15
CA ASN A 257 -16.64 0.94 -11.50
C ASN A 257 -16.84 0.85 -13.02
N GLY A 258 -15.81 0.43 -13.76
CA GLY A 258 -15.78 0.37 -15.22
C GLY A 258 -16.46 -0.89 -15.79
N SER A 259 -15.87 -1.43 -16.86
CA SER A 259 -16.34 -2.68 -17.48
C SER A 259 -16.26 -3.86 -16.50
N ASP A 260 -16.99 -4.94 -16.77
CA ASP A 260 -16.97 -6.12 -15.91
C ASP A 260 -15.57 -6.74 -15.77
N LYS A 261 -14.76 -6.68 -16.84
CA LYS A 261 -13.36 -7.13 -16.80
C LYS A 261 -12.50 -6.25 -15.91
N GLU A 262 -12.60 -4.93 -16.03
CA GLU A 262 -11.82 -4.00 -15.20
C GLU A 262 -12.20 -4.11 -13.73
N LYS A 263 -13.49 -4.19 -13.41
CA LYS A 263 -13.96 -4.40 -12.04
C LYS A 263 -13.42 -5.71 -11.48
N ALA A 264 -13.53 -6.81 -12.23
CA ALA A 264 -13.02 -8.11 -11.79
C ALA A 264 -11.50 -8.07 -11.55
N PHE A 265 -10.74 -7.45 -12.45
CA PHE A 265 -9.30 -7.29 -12.30
C PHE A 265 -8.93 -6.46 -11.07
N TRP A 266 -9.49 -5.27 -10.90
CA TRP A 266 -9.15 -4.40 -9.77
C TRP A 266 -9.60 -4.97 -8.42
N ARG A 267 -10.71 -5.72 -8.38
CA ARG A 267 -11.11 -6.45 -7.17
C ARG A 267 -10.15 -7.59 -6.85
N ALA A 268 -9.69 -8.34 -7.85
CA ALA A 268 -8.69 -9.38 -7.65
C ALA A 268 -7.33 -8.82 -7.22
N VAL A 269 -6.93 -7.66 -7.75
CA VAL A 269 -5.71 -6.95 -7.33
C VAL A 269 -5.84 -6.47 -5.88
N HIS A 270 -6.98 -5.89 -5.49
CA HIS A 270 -7.25 -5.47 -4.11
C HIS A 270 -7.22 -6.66 -3.14
N GLU A 271 -7.91 -7.75 -3.46
CA GLU A 271 -7.93 -8.98 -2.66
C GLU A 271 -6.52 -9.56 -2.47
N ALA A 272 -5.76 -9.72 -3.56
CA ALA A 272 -4.37 -10.18 -3.51
C ALA A 272 -3.47 -9.26 -2.69
N SER A 273 -3.75 -7.95 -2.69
CA SER A 273 -3.03 -7.00 -1.87
C SER A 273 -3.34 -7.21 -0.39
N CYS A 274 -4.60 -7.43 -0.02
CA CYS A 274 -5.01 -7.63 1.37
C CYS A 274 -4.40 -8.89 2.01
N GLU A 275 -3.99 -9.88 1.21
CA GLU A 275 -3.28 -11.07 1.71
C GLU A 275 -1.84 -10.79 2.15
N LEU A 276 -1.19 -9.78 1.56
CA LEU A 276 0.24 -9.53 1.65
C LEU A 276 0.61 -8.24 2.39
N PHE A 277 -0.24 -7.22 2.31
CA PHE A 277 -0.02 -5.92 2.94
C PHE A 277 -0.73 -5.81 4.29
N MET A 278 -0.26 -4.88 5.13
CA MET A 278 -0.83 -4.64 6.46
C MET A 278 -1.96 -3.62 6.41
N THR A 279 -1.90 -2.69 5.46
CA THR A 279 -3.03 -1.86 5.08
C THR A 279 -3.17 -1.80 3.58
N VAL A 280 -4.41 -2.00 3.14
CA VAL A 280 -4.86 -1.80 1.76
C VAL A 280 -6.10 -0.94 1.83
N ILE A 281 -6.08 0.21 1.15
CA ILE A 281 -7.24 1.10 1.04
C ILE A 281 -7.48 1.39 -0.43
N GLY A 282 -8.62 0.93 -0.95
CA GLY A 282 -9.09 1.22 -2.28
C GLY A 282 -10.16 2.32 -2.31
N PRO A 283 -10.76 2.58 -3.48
CA PRO A 283 -11.76 3.63 -3.67
C PRO A 283 -13.04 3.49 -2.83
N ASP A 284 -13.34 2.29 -2.32
CA ASP A 284 -14.50 2.06 -1.43
C ASP A 284 -14.19 2.37 0.06
N GLY A 285 -12.91 2.52 0.43
CA GLY A 285 -12.47 2.80 1.79
C GLY A 285 -12.74 4.25 2.21
N ASP A 286 -12.19 5.22 1.46
CA ASP A 286 -12.49 6.65 1.65
C ASP A 286 -12.28 7.49 0.38
N ALA A 287 -12.61 8.79 0.46
CA ALA A 287 -12.53 9.71 -0.67
C ALA A 287 -11.09 10.01 -1.13
N ALA A 288 -10.08 9.90 -0.26
CA ALA A 288 -8.69 10.16 -0.63
C ALA A 288 -8.10 9.05 -1.52
N HIS A 289 -8.70 7.86 -1.48
CA HIS A 289 -8.29 6.68 -2.25
C HIS A 289 -9.14 6.46 -3.51
N GLY A 290 -9.88 7.49 -3.96
CA GLY A 290 -10.71 7.40 -5.16
C GLY A 290 -9.93 7.20 -6.47
N THR A 291 -8.64 7.52 -6.49
CA THR A 291 -7.77 7.45 -7.67
C THR A 291 -6.55 6.56 -7.51
N ASN A 292 -6.32 6.05 -6.31
CA ASN A 292 -5.17 5.24 -5.96
C ASN A 292 -5.53 4.17 -4.93
N MET A 293 -4.82 3.05 -4.97
CA MET A 293 -4.93 1.98 -3.99
C MET A 293 -3.68 2.05 -3.12
N HIS A 294 -3.87 2.44 -1.87
CA HIS A 294 -2.79 2.58 -0.91
C HIS A 294 -2.38 1.22 -0.36
N LEU A 295 -1.08 0.91 -0.37
CA LEU A 295 -0.49 -0.31 0.15
C LEU A 295 0.59 0.03 1.17
N ASP A 296 0.52 -0.49 2.39
CA ASP A 296 1.58 -0.30 3.40
C ASP A 296 1.90 -1.55 4.23
N GLN A 297 3.04 -1.51 4.92
CA GLN A 297 3.48 -2.52 5.89
C GLN A 297 3.45 -1.99 7.34
N GLY A 298 2.56 -1.03 7.61
CA GLY A 298 2.41 -0.41 8.92
C GLY A 298 1.95 -1.40 9.98
N CYS A 299 2.48 -1.28 11.20
CA CYS A 299 2.05 -2.10 12.33
C CYS A 299 0.67 -1.64 12.83
N HIS A 300 -0.28 -2.57 12.91
CA HIS A 300 -1.59 -2.33 13.52
C HIS A 300 -1.91 -3.32 14.64
N GLY A 301 -2.63 -2.83 15.65
CA GLY A 301 -2.94 -3.56 16.87
C GLY A 301 -1.72 -3.72 17.78
N LYS A 302 -1.91 -4.38 18.93
CA LYS A 302 -0.85 -4.54 19.94
C LYS A 302 0.28 -5.47 19.50
N THR A 303 0.02 -6.35 18.53
CA THR A 303 0.94 -7.40 18.09
C THR A 303 1.43 -7.21 16.65
N CYS A 304 1.08 -6.11 15.98
CA CYS A 304 1.39 -5.88 14.57
C CYS A 304 0.87 -6.97 13.61
N LEU A 305 -0.21 -7.68 13.98
CA LEU A 305 -0.80 -8.74 13.14
C LEU A 305 -2.18 -8.35 12.57
N MET A 306 -2.73 -7.22 12.98
CA MET A 306 -4.00 -6.75 12.45
C MET A 306 -3.78 -6.21 11.04
N ARG A 307 -4.60 -6.64 10.09
CA ARG A 307 -4.63 -6.10 8.73
C ARG A 307 -5.86 -5.22 8.54
N ILE A 308 -5.68 -4.12 7.82
CA ILE A 308 -6.75 -3.25 7.33
C ILE A 308 -6.91 -3.52 5.84
N CYS A 309 -8.11 -3.85 5.41
CA CYS A 309 -8.46 -4.12 4.03
C CYS A 309 -9.80 -3.44 3.77
N GLU A 310 -9.74 -2.27 3.15
CA GLU A 310 -10.87 -1.36 2.93
C GLU A 310 -11.03 -0.98 1.45
#